data_AF-A0A3D0RMV7-F1
#
_entry.id   AF-A0A3D0RMV7-F1
#
_cell.length_a   1.000
_cell.length_b   1.000
_cell.length_c   1.000
_cell.angle_alpha   90.00
_cell.angle_beta   90.00
_cell.angle_gamma   90.00
#
_symmetry.space_group_name_H-M   'P 1'
#
loop_
_entity.id
_entity.type
_entity.pdbx_description
1 polymer ?
#
loop_
_entity_poly.entity_id
_entity_poly.type
_entity_poly.pdbx_seq_one_letter_code
_entity_poly.pdbx_strand_id
1 'polypeptide(L)'
;MKEFIHNKVRVIDDFFAEFNQVQKLFAEKSFDFEHRLNTFLTRLSDYFENRGESSKESEALRIRNMLLTVKRGFDPSKMEKISSGKGELLWG
;
A
#
# COMPACT_ATOMS: atom_id res chain seq x y z
N MET A 1 17.67 -25.32 9.90
CA MET A 1 16.92 -24.83 8.71
C MET A 1 15.40 -24.72 8.93
N LYS A 2 14.76 -25.59 9.74
CA LYS A 2 13.31 -25.52 10.05
C LYS A 2 12.88 -24.28 10.87
N GLU A 3 13.71 -23.80 11.81
CA GLU A 3 13.40 -22.61 12.63
C GLU A 3 13.20 -21.33 11.79
N PHE A 4 13.99 -21.16 10.72
CA PHE A 4 13.84 -20.01 9.84
C PHE A 4 12.48 -20.01 9.14
N ILE A 5 12.00 -21.17 8.66
CA ILE A 5 10.71 -21.27 7.97
C ILE A 5 9.57 -20.93 8.93
N HIS A 6 9.59 -21.44 10.17
CA HIS A 6 8.57 -21.08 11.16
C HIS A 6 8.56 -19.59 11.49
N ASN A 7 9.73 -18.96 11.63
CA ASN A 7 9.77 -17.52 11.84
C ASN A 7 9.26 -16.74 10.61
N LYS A 8 9.54 -17.20 9.39
CA LYS A 8 9.00 -16.58 8.16
C LYS A 8 7.47 -16.68 8.10
N VAL A 9 6.91 -17.86 8.37
CA VAL A 9 5.46 -18.09 8.36
C VAL A 9 4.79 -17.22 9.42
N ARG A 10 5.31 -17.21 10.65
CA ARG A 10 4.79 -16.36 11.73
C ARG A 10 4.75 -14.88 11.35
N VAL A 11 5.84 -14.35 10.79
CA VAL A 11 5.89 -12.93 10.39
C VAL A 11 4.87 -12.62 9.28
N ILE A 12 4.67 -13.53 8.34
CA ILE A 12 3.66 -13.38 7.29
C ILE A 12 2.24 -13.43 7.87
N ASP A 13 1.98 -14.35 8.79
CA ASP A 13 0.68 -14.46 9.48
C ASP A 13 0.37 -13.18 10.28
N ASP A 14 1.38 -12.59 10.94
CA ASP A 14 1.25 -11.31 11.64
C ASP A 14 0.87 -10.18 10.67
N PHE A 15 1.49 -10.12 9.48
CA PHE A 15 1.12 -9.15 8.45
C PHE A 15 -0.30 -9.37 7.94
N PHE A 16 -0.75 -10.61 7.76
CA PHE A 16 -2.13 -10.90 7.37
C PHE A 16 -3.14 -10.48 8.43
N ALA A 17 -2.85 -10.75 9.70
CA ALA A 17 -3.70 -10.35 10.81
C ALA A 17 -3.84 -8.82 10.89
N GLU A 18 -2.72 -8.09 10.77
CA GLU A 18 -2.71 -6.62 10.74
C GLU A 18 -3.46 -6.08 9.53
N PHE A 19 -3.27 -6.68 8.34
CA PHE A 19 -3.98 -6.27 7.13
C PHE A 19 -5.49 -6.44 7.27
N ASN A 20 -5.96 -7.56 7.82
CA ASN A 20 -7.39 -7.79 8.08
C ASN A 20 -7.97 -6.74 9.02
N GLN A 21 -7.21 -6.29 10.03
CA GLN A 21 -7.65 -5.19 10.91
C GLN A 21 -7.76 -3.86 10.14
N VAL A 22 -6.79 -3.56 9.29
CA VAL A 22 -6.83 -2.37 8.42
C VAL A 22 -8.03 -2.42 7.47
N GLN A 23 -8.33 -3.59 6.88
CA GLN A 23 -9.52 -3.78 6.05
C GLN A 23 -10.83 -3.59 6.82
N LYS A 24 -10.90 -4.04 8.08
CA LYS A 24 -12.05 -3.79 8.94
C LYS A 24 -12.26 -2.29 9.19
N LEU A 25 -11.18 -1.55 9.48
CA LEU A 25 -11.23 -0.09 9.65
C LEU A 25 -11.70 0.62 8.37
N PHE A 26 -11.29 0.11 7.19
CA PHE A 26 -11.78 0.60 5.91
C PHE A 26 -13.30 0.39 5.75
N ALA A 27 -13.77 -0.83 6.03
CA ALA A 27 -15.19 -1.18 5.93
C ALA A 27 -16.05 -0.35 6.89
N GLU A 28 -15.54 -0.07 8.08
CA GLU A 28 -16.18 0.76 9.11
C GLU A 28 -16.08 2.27 8.81
N LYS A 29 -15.36 2.68 7.76
CA LYS A 29 -15.06 4.09 7.45
C LYS A 29 -14.44 4.83 8.65
N SER A 30 -13.61 4.13 9.41
CA SER A 30 -12.97 4.68 10.60
C SER A 30 -11.98 5.78 10.24
N PHE A 31 -11.94 6.85 11.04
CA PHE A 31 -10.95 7.91 10.93
C PHE A 31 -9.50 7.40 11.11
N ASP A 32 -9.33 6.26 11.80
CA ASP A 32 -8.02 5.67 12.06
C ASP A 32 -7.47 4.87 10.87
N PHE A 33 -8.29 4.58 9.86
CA PHE A 33 -7.92 3.74 8.72
C PHE A 33 -6.64 4.24 8.03
N GLU A 34 -6.57 5.53 7.68
CA GLU A 34 -5.44 6.07 6.93
C GLU A 34 -4.12 5.96 7.72
N HIS A 35 -4.17 6.29 9.01
CA HIS A 35 -3.00 6.22 9.87
C HIS A 35 -2.51 4.76 10.01
N ARG A 36 -3.44 3.82 10.23
CA ARG A 36 -3.14 2.40 10.36
C ARG A 36 -2.63 1.78 9.06
N LEU A 37 -3.21 2.15 7.91
CA LEU A 37 -2.74 1.71 6.60
C LEU A 37 -1.33 2.22 6.31
N ASN A 38 -1.02 3.48 6.60
CA ASN A 38 0.33 4.02 6.38
C ASN A 38 1.37 3.33 7.28
N THR A 39 1.04 3.09 8.55
CA THR A 39 1.92 2.32 9.46
C THR A 39 2.16 0.89 8.96
N PHE A 40 1.11 0.21 8.51
CA PHE A 40 1.22 -1.12 7.92
C PHE A 40 2.13 -1.13 6.68
N LEU A 41 1.93 -0.19 5.74
CA LEU A 41 2.73 -0.11 4.52
C LEU A 41 4.20 0.21 4.79
N THR A 42 4.51 1.04 5.80
CA THR A 42 5.89 1.27 6.23
C THR A 42 6.52 -0.02 6.74
N ARG A 43 5.86 -0.73 7.67
CA ARG A 43 6.40 -2.00 8.21
C ARG A 43 6.57 -3.06 7.13
N LEU A 44 5.66 -3.11 6.16
CA LEU A 44 5.72 -4.04 5.04
C LEU A 44 6.90 -3.71 4.09
N SER A 45 7.13 -2.42 3.83
CA SER A 45 8.29 -1.95 3.07
C SER A 45 9.59 -2.32 3.77
N ASP A 46 9.73 -1.99 5.05
CA ASP A 46 10.93 -2.30 5.86
C ASP A 46 11.21 -3.80 5.87
N TYR A 47 10.16 -4.64 5.90
CA TYR A 47 10.32 -6.09 5.84
C TYR A 47 10.89 -6.58 4.50
N PHE A 48 10.43 -6.02 3.37
CA PHE A 48 10.97 -6.38 2.05
C PHE A 48 12.37 -5.82 1.83
N GLU A 49 12.65 -4.60 2.29
CA GLU A 49 13.99 -4.00 2.27
C GLU A 49 14.99 -4.88 3.03
N ASN A 50 14.68 -5.28 4.27
CA ASN A 50 15.51 -6.17 5.10
C ASN A 50 15.75 -7.55 4.47
N ARG A 51 14.97 -7.94 3.45
CA ARG A 51 15.12 -9.18 2.70
C ARG A 51 15.78 -9.01 1.33
N GLY A 52 16.09 -7.77 0.93
CA GLY A 52 16.59 -7.47 -0.41
C GLY A 52 15.55 -7.68 -1.52
N GLU A 53 14.26 -7.66 -1.18
CA GLU A 53 13.15 -7.86 -2.12
C GLU A 53 12.67 -6.51 -2.71
N SER A 54 13.57 -5.80 -3.41
CA SER A 54 13.39 -4.42 -3.89
C SER A 54 12.14 -4.19 -4.76
N SER A 55 11.71 -5.18 -5.54
CA SER A 55 10.47 -5.07 -6.34
C SER A 55 9.23 -4.96 -5.45
N LYS A 56 9.16 -5.72 -4.36
CA LYS A 56 7.99 -5.74 -3.47
C LYS A 56 7.98 -4.54 -2.53
N GLU A 57 9.15 -4.13 -2.07
CA GLU A 57 9.36 -2.86 -1.39
C GLU A 57 8.85 -1.69 -2.23
N SER A 58 9.25 -1.63 -3.51
CA SER A 58 8.83 -0.57 -4.44
C SER A 58 7.32 -0.51 -4.62
N GLU A 59 6.63 -1.66 -4.64
CA GLU A 59 5.16 -1.71 -4.69
C GLU A 59 4.52 -1.15 -3.42
N ALA A 60 5.01 -1.54 -2.23
CA ALA A 60 4.52 -1.01 -0.95
C ALA A 60 4.71 0.52 -0.87
N LEU A 61 5.87 1.01 -1.29
CA LEU A 61 6.17 2.44 -1.38
C LEU A 61 5.28 3.16 -2.39
N ARG A 62 4.99 2.56 -3.55
CA ARG A 62 4.09 3.14 -4.56
C ARG A 62 2.70 3.39 -3.99
N ILE A 63 2.13 2.39 -3.30
CA ILE A 63 0.81 2.49 -2.68
C ILE A 63 0.81 3.60 -1.61
N ARG A 64 1.84 3.63 -0.76
CA ARG A 64 1.99 4.68 0.26
C ARG A 64 2.07 6.08 -0.36
N ASN A 65 2.84 6.23 -1.44
CA ASN A 65 2.98 7.50 -2.15
C ASN A 65 1.68 7.95 -2.82
N MET A 66 0.86 7.03 -3.33
CA MET A 66 -0.47 7.34 -3.84
C MET A 66 -1.36 7.93 -2.74
N LEU A 67 -1.37 7.33 -1.55
CA LEU A 67 -2.14 7.82 -0.39
C LEU A 67 -1.68 9.22 0.04
N LEU A 68 -0.37 9.43 0.13
CA LEU A 68 0.19 10.74 0.51
C LEU A 68 -0.08 11.82 -0.53
N THR A 69 -0.06 11.48 -1.82
CA THR A 69 -0.38 12.41 -2.92
C THR A 69 -1.83 12.86 -2.85
N VAL A 70 -2.77 11.93 -2.60
CA VAL A 70 -4.19 12.27 -2.39
C VAL A 70 -4.35 13.23 -1.21
N LYS A 71 -3.66 12.97 -0.09
CA LYS A 71 -3.75 13.78 1.13
C LYS A 71 -3.18 15.19 1.00
N ARG A 72 -2.10 15.36 0.23
CA ARG A 72 -1.47 16.68 0.00
C ARG A 72 -2.29 17.58 -0.93
N GLY A 73 -3.38 17.05 -1.50
CA GLY A 73 -4.11 17.68 -2.58
C GLY A 73 -3.40 17.42 -3.90
N PHE A 74 -4.18 17.05 -4.91
CA PHE A 74 -3.69 16.93 -6.27
C PHE A 74 -3.32 18.32 -6.79
N ASP A 75 -2.12 18.45 -7.37
CA ASP A 75 -1.72 19.64 -8.13
C ASP A 75 -1.98 19.38 -9.62
N PRO A 76 -3.09 19.89 -10.19
CA PRO A 76 -3.45 19.61 -11.58
C PRO A 76 -2.43 20.19 -12.57
N SER A 77 -1.56 21.10 -12.14
CA SER A 77 -0.52 21.70 -12.98
C SER A 77 0.67 20.79 -13.21
N LYS A 78 0.86 19.76 -12.35
CA LYS A 78 1.96 18.79 -12.42
C LYS A 78 1.56 17.44 -13.01
N MET A 79 0.28 17.25 -13.33
CA MET A 79 -0.17 16.05 -14.05
C MET A 79 0.06 16.24 -15.55
N GLU A 80 0.65 15.22 -16.20
CA GLU A 80 0.62 15.15 -17.65
C GLU A 80 -0.85 15.21 -18.12
N LYS A 81 -1.13 16.18 -18.99
CA LYS A 81 -2.47 16.31 -19.58
C LYS A 81 -2.71 15.07 -20.44
N ILE A 82 -3.62 14.20 -19.99
CA ILE A 82 -4.19 13.16 -20.85
C ILE A 82 -4.94 13.91 -21.97
N SER A 83 -4.36 13.90 -23.16
CA SER A 83 -4.93 14.54 -24.36
C SER A 83 -6.08 13.73 -24.95
N SER A 84 -6.26 12.48 -24.54
CA SER A 84 -7.39 11.65 -24.94
C SER A 84 -8.63 11.98 -24.08
N GLY A 85 -9.66 12.51 -24.75
CA GLY A 85 -10.93 12.83 -24.14
C GLY A 85 -11.67 11.58 -23.64
N LYS A 86 -12.56 11.78 -22.67
CA LYS A 86 -13.45 10.77 -22.05
C LYS A 86 -14.25 9.87 -23.02
N GLY A 87 -14.21 10.10 -24.33
CA GLY A 87 -14.94 9.33 -25.34
C GLY A 87 -14.36 7.95 -25.63
N GLU A 88 -13.06 7.72 -25.45
CA GLU A 88 -12.42 6.42 -25.77
C GLU A 88 -12.54 5.38 -24.64
N LEU A 89 -12.74 5.81 -23.39
CA LEU A 89 -12.80 4.93 -22.22
C LEU A 89 -14.15 4.24 -22.01
N LEU A 90 -15.20 4.62 -22.76
CA LEU A 90 -16.55 4.08 -22.59
C LEU A 90 -16.96 3.04 -23.66
N TRP A 91 -16.14 2.82 -24.69
CA TRP A 91 -16.47 1.93 -25.81
C TRP A 91 -15.29 1.04 -26.24
N GLY A 92 -14.66 0.37 -25.28
CA GLY A 92 -13.81 -0.79 -25.52
C GLY A 92 -14.54 -2.07 -25.15
#